data_AF-A0A925I8U4-F1
#
_entry.id   AF-A0A925I8U4-F1
#
_cell.length_a   1.000
_cell.length_b   1.000
_cell.length_c   1.000
_cell.angle_alpha   90.00
_cell.angle_beta   90.00
_cell.angle_gamma   90.00
#
_symmetry.space_group_name_H-M   'P 1'
#
loop_
_entity.id
_entity.type
_entity.pdbx_description
1 polymer ?
#
loop_
_entity_poly.entity_id
_entity_poly.type
_entity_poly.pdbx_seq_one_letter_code
_entity_poly.pdbx_strand_id
1 'polypeptide(L)'
;MKKKFPFILVISVVLIFFFLPKEETKSWGFYGHKRINRMAVFTLPPEMITFYKKNIEFLTEHAVDPDKRRYAIEDEAARHYIDIDHYGPDAFKEVPMFWGKAVEKFTEDTLKAYGINPWHINVMVLRLADAFKKEDVDRILHISADLGHYVGDAHVPLHTTENYNGQMTGQRGIHGFWESRIPELKAEDYDYFVGRAKYIDSPIKRAWKIIKESNAAVDSVLKFEAELNAKYPTDKKYGFEQRGNMTVKIYSQDYTEAYDEMIKGQVERRMRASIAMVGSFWYTAWVNGGKPDLNKMGDREISDSLKKVLAKEEELYQQMKIKNPKGHDD
;
A
#
# COMPACT_ATOMS: atom_id res chain seq x y z
N MET A 1 -39.75 -38.94 -53.45
CA MET A 1 -39.29 -37.86 -52.56
C MET A 1 -38.21 -38.40 -51.63
N LYS A 2 -36.94 -38.06 -51.89
CA LYS A 2 -35.77 -38.56 -51.13
C LYS A 2 -35.61 -37.74 -49.84
N LYS A 3 -35.93 -38.31 -48.67
CA LYS A 3 -35.60 -37.71 -47.37
C LYS A 3 -34.20 -38.19 -46.96
N LYS A 4 -33.25 -37.25 -46.89
CA LYS A 4 -31.89 -37.47 -46.37
C LYS A 4 -31.93 -37.40 -44.85
N PHE A 5 -31.38 -38.40 -44.17
CA PHE A 5 -30.98 -38.32 -42.77
C PHE A 5 -29.68 -37.50 -42.66
N PRO A 6 -29.55 -36.56 -41.72
CA PRO A 6 -28.25 -36.03 -41.36
C PRO A 6 -27.72 -36.77 -40.13
N PHE A 7 -26.62 -37.48 -40.33
CA PHE A 7 -25.72 -37.92 -39.27
C PHE A 7 -24.60 -36.87 -39.20
N ILE A 8 -24.73 -35.85 -38.34
CA ILE A 8 -23.59 -35.06 -37.85
C ILE A 8 -23.76 -34.88 -36.35
N LEU A 9 -23.34 -35.93 -35.66
CA LEU A 9 -22.40 -35.93 -34.53
C LEU A 9 -22.05 -34.55 -33.93
N VAL A 10 -22.65 -34.26 -32.77
CA VAL A 10 -21.98 -33.84 -31.51
C VAL A 10 -20.62 -33.15 -31.67
N ILE A 11 -20.58 -31.86 -32.03
CA ILE A 11 -19.46 -30.95 -31.73
C ILE A 11 -20.04 -29.55 -31.47
N SER A 12 -20.51 -29.28 -30.25
CA SER A 12 -20.85 -27.90 -29.83
C SER A 12 -20.77 -27.64 -28.32
N VAL A 13 -20.11 -28.50 -27.53
CA VAL A 13 -20.03 -28.32 -26.06
C VAL A 13 -18.63 -27.84 -25.59
N VAL A 14 -17.74 -27.39 -26.47
CA VAL A 14 -16.34 -27.03 -26.09
C VAL A 14 -16.01 -25.54 -26.28
N LEU A 15 -17.01 -24.65 -26.36
CA LEU A 15 -16.76 -23.20 -26.49
C LEU A 15 -17.47 -22.35 -25.43
N ILE A 16 -17.54 -22.83 -24.18
CA ILE A 16 -17.94 -22.03 -23.01
C ILE A 16 -16.91 -22.22 -21.88
N PHE A 17 -15.63 -21.97 -22.15
CA PHE A 17 -14.58 -22.03 -21.13
C PHE A 17 -13.46 -20.99 -21.29
N PHE A 18 -13.74 -19.81 -21.85
CA PHE A 18 -12.75 -18.72 -21.93
C PHE A 18 -13.31 -17.32 -21.68
N PHE A 19 -14.21 -17.19 -20.70
CA PHE A 19 -14.48 -15.89 -20.05
C PHE A 19 -14.50 -16.04 -18.53
N LEU A 20 -13.51 -16.77 -17.99
CA LEU A 20 -13.13 -16.54 -16.61
C LEU A 20 -12.28 -15.25 -16.59
N PRO A 21 -12.60 -14.25 -15.76
CA PRO A 21 -11.69 -13.14 -15.56
C PRO A 21 -10.34 -13.71 -15.16
N LYS A 22 -9.28 -13.35 -15.89
CA LYS A 22 -7.91 -13.60 -15.43
C LYS A 22 -7.81 -12.91 -14.07
N GLU A 23 -7.70 -13.68 -13.00
CA GLU A 23 -7.19 -13.14 -11.75
C GLU A 23 -5.78 -12.62 -12.06
N GLU A 24 -5.67 -11.30 -12.15
CA GLU A 24 -4.38 -10.64 -12.27
C GLU A 24 -3.56 -11.02 -11.03
N THR A 25 -2.37 -11.55 -11.25
CA THR A 25 -1.36 -11.70 -10.21
C THR A 25 -0.88 -10.30 -9.81
N LYS A 26 -1.67 -9.65 -8.95
CA LYS A 26 -1.36 -8.38 -8.32
C LYS A 26 -0.19 -8.62 -7.35
N SER A 27 0.78 -7.70 -7.32
CA SER A 27 1.84 -7.74 -6.30
C SER A 27 1.18 -7.76 -4.93
N TRP A 28 1.67 -8.56 -4.01
CA TRP A 28 0.90 -8.90 -2.82
C TRP A 28 0.90 -7.81 -1.76
N GLY A 29 1.87 -6.89 -1.81
CA GLY A 29 1.80 -5.60 -1.10
C GLY A 29 0.55 -4.80 -1.47
N PHE A 30 0.01 -5.00 -2.68
CA PHE A 30 -1.24 -4.35 -3.12
C PHE A 30 -2.43 -4.75 -2.26
N TYR A 31 -2.47 -5.98 -1.74
CA TYR A 31 -3.55 -6.44 -0.88
C TYR A 31 -3.63 -5.59 0.40
N GLY A 32 -2.47 -5.32 1.03
CA GLY A 32 -2.37 -4.51 2.25
C GLY A 32 -2.94 -3.11 2.03
N HIS A 33 -2.46 -2.38 1.02
CA HIS A 33 -2.91 -1.01 0.74
C HIS A 33 -4.41 -0.93 0.41
N LYS A 34 -4.91 -1.88 -0.40
CA LYS A 34 -6.34 -2.00 -0.73
C LYS A 34 -7.18 -2.17 0.51
N ARG A 35 -6.81 -3.13 1.37
CA ARG A 35 -7.52 -3.41 2.62
C ARG A 35 -7.49 -2.21 3.55
N ILE A 36 -6.33 -1.57 3.72
CA ILE A 36 -6.18 -0.37 4.56
C ILE A 36 -7.11 0.76 4.10
N ASN A 37 -7.09 1.10 2.81
CA ASN A 37 -7.90 2.18 2.24
C ASN A 37 -9.40 1.87 2.37
N ARG A 38 -9.80 0.64 2.03
CA ARG A 38 -11.19 0.18 2.18
C ARG A 38 -11.67 0.32 3.62
N MET A 39 -10.87 -0.16 4.58
CA MET A 39 -11.25 -0.13 5.99
C MET A 39 -11.23 1.28 6.58
N ALA A 40 -10.37 2.16 6.09
CA ALA A 40 -10.28 3.54 6.58
C ALA A 40 -11.59 4.34 6.34
N VAL A 41 -12.35 4.01 5.30
CA VAL A 41 -13.67 4.60 5.02
C VAL A 41 -14.61 4.47 6.21
N PHE A 42 -14.59 3.32 6.91
CA PHE A 42 -15.49 3.05 8.03
C PHE A 42 -15.10 3.79 9.32
N THR A 43 -13.95 4.45 9.35
CA THR A 43 -13.54 5.29 10.48
C THR A 43 -14.13 6.71 10.42
N LEU A 44 -14.64 7.11 9.25
CA LEU A 44 -15.04 8.48 8.95
C LEU A 44 -16.34 8.88 9.67
N PRO A 45 -16.51 10.18 10.01
CA PRO A 45 -17.73 10.66 10.64
C PRO A 45 -18.93 10.66 9.67
N PRO A 46 -20.17 10.75 10.18
CA PRO A 46 -21.39 10.72 9.36
C PRO A 46 -21.40 11.70 8.17
N GLU A 47 -20.79 12.87 8.34
CA GLU A 47 -20.71 13.93 7.33
C GLU A 47 -19.80 13.57 6.13
N MET A 48 -18.89 12.60 6.32
CA MET A 48 -17.97 12.16 5.27
C MET A 48 -18.26 10.75 4.77
N ILE A 49 -18.73 9.86 5.65
CA ILE A 49 -18.81 8.42 5.36
C ILE A 49 -19.71 8.12 4.16
N THR A 50 -20.78 8.88 3.94
CA THR A 50 -21.68 8.68 2.80
C THR A 50 -20.95 8.84 1.46
N PHE A 51 -20.17 9.92 1.31
CA PHE A 51 -19.39 10.19 0.09
C PHE A 51 -18.29 9.13 -0.12
N TYR A 52 -17.53 8.83 0.92
CA TYR A 52 -16.43 7.85 0.84
C TYR A 52 -16.93 6.42 0.62
N LYS A 53 -18.04 6.03 1.23
CA LYS A 53 -18.64 4.70 1.06
C LYS A 53 -19.18 4.49 -0.35
N LYS A 54 -19.77 5.51 -0.98
CA LYS A 54 -20.16 5.46 -2.39
C LYS A 54 -18.97 5.23 -3.32
N ASN A 55 -17.81 5.80 -2.98
CA ASN A 55 -16.57 5.72 -3.78
C ASN A 55 -15.56 4.68 -3.27
N ILE A 56 -16.00 3.74 -2.42
CA ILE A 56 -15.08 2.82 -1.72
C ILE A 56 -14.30 1.92 -2.69
N GLU A 57 -14.91 1.50 -3.80
CA GLU A 57 -14.24 0.67 -4.80
C GLU A 57 -13.15 1.44 -5.55
N PHE A 58 -13.40 2.73 -5.85
CA PHE A 58 -12.36 3.60 -6.40
C PHE A 58 -11.18 3.71 -5.44
N LEU A 59 -11.44 4.07 -4.18
CA LEU A 59 -10.40 4.23 -3.16
C LEU A 59 -9.64 2.92 -2.90
N THR A 60 -10.33 1.79 -3.02
CA THR A 60 -9.72 0.46 -2.90
C THR A 60 -8.81 0.19 -4.09
N GLU A 61 -9.34 0.22 -5.32
CA GLU A 61 -8.56 -0.18 -6.51
C GLU A 61 -7.38 0.76 -6.81
N HIS A 62 -7.53 2.05 -6.55
CA HIS A 62 -6.50 3.07 -6.80
C HIS A 62 -5.50 3.23 -5.64
N ALA A 63 -5.66 2.49 -4.53
CA ALA A 63 -4.72 2.49 -3.39
C ALA A 63 -3.31 1.99 -3.74
N VAL A 64 -3.09 1.48 -4.95
CA VAL A 64 -1.84 0.82 -5.39
C VAL A 64 -1.26 1.50 -6.62
N ASP A 65 -1.89 2.56 -7.09
CA ASP A 65 -1.39 3.30 -8.25
C ASP A 65 -0.05 4.00 -7.99
N PRO A 66 0.28 4.52 -6.77
CA PRO A 66 1.62 5.00 -6.47
C PRO A 66 2.73 3.97 -6.78
N ASP A 67 2.53 2.71 -6.39
CA ASP A 67 3.46 1.61 -6.71
C ASP A 67 3.60 1.37 -8.20
N LYS A 68 2.48 1.45 -8.94
CA LYS A 68 2.51 1.33 -10.40
C LYS A 68 3.29 2.48 -11.04
N ARG A 69 3.16 3.69 -10.50
CA ARG A 69 3.84 4.90 -10.97
C ARG A 69 5.33 4.92 -10.67
N ARG A 70 5.82 4.18 -9.67
CA ARG A 70 7.26 4.06 -9.33
C ARG A 70 8.13 3.75 -10.55
N TYR A 71 7.62 2.98 -11.50
CA TYR A 71 8.34 2.59 -12.71
C TYR A 71 8.26 3.61 -13.84
N ALA A 72 7.28 4.52 -13.81
CA ALA A 72 6.99 5.45 -14.89
C ALA A 72 7.35 6.91 -14.56
N ILE A 73 7.49 7.23 -13.27
CA ILE A 73 7.75 8.58 -12.77
C ILE A 73 9.02 8.55 -11.91
N GLU A 74 10.05 9.26 -12.37
CA GLU A 74 11.39 9.30 -11.76
C GLU A 74 11.36 9.62 -10.26
N ASP A 75 10.61 10.65 -9.87
CA ASP A 75 10.52 11.13 -8.48
C ASP A 75 9.52 10.33 -7.61
N GLU A 76 8.87 9.29 -8.14
CA GLU A 76 7.84 8.57 -7.38
C GLU A 76 8.46 7.63 -6.34
N ALA A 77 9.53 6.90 -6.69
CA ALA A 77 10.12 5.88 -5.82
C ALA A 77 10.46 6.41 -4.41
N ALA A 78 11.05 7.61 -4.32
CA ALA A 78 11.45 8.22 -3.06
C ALA A 78 10.27 8.53 -2.12
N ARG A 79 9.03 8.53 -2.59
CA ARG A 79 7.84 8.87 -1.77
C ARG A 79 7.36 7.72 -0.90
N HIS A 80 7.86 6.50 -1.17
CA HIS A 80 7.40 5.26 -0.55
C HIS A 80 8.16 4.95 0.75
N TYR A 81 9.34 5.52 0.97
CA TYR A 81 10.17 5.14 2.11
C TYR A 81 10.92 6.33 2.70
N ILE A 82 11.62 6.06 3.80
CA ILE A 82 12.71 6.90 4.32
C ILE A 82 13.74 6.02 5.02
N ASP A 83 14.94 5.92 4.46
CA ASP A 83 16.05 5.16 5.04
C ASP A 83 16.66 5.95 6.21
N ILE A 84 15.91 6.05 7.31
CA ILE A 84 16.23 6.98 8.40
C ILE A 84 17.55 6.63 9.10
N ASP A 85 17.92 5.35 9.11
CA ASP A 85 19.18 4.84 9.65
C ASP A 85 20.42 5.31 8.88
N HIS A 86 20.26 5.72 7.62
CA HIS A 86 21.31 6.37 6.82
C HIS A 86 21.86 7.63 7.53
N TYR A 87 21.01 8.38 8.21
CA TYR A 87 21.37 9.65 8.87
C TYR A 87 22.02 9.45 10.25
N GLY A 88 22.38 8.21 10.61
CA GLY A 88 23.14 7.88 11.80
C GLY A 88 22.29 7.50 13.03
N PRO A 89 22.93 7.15 14.15
CA PRO A 89 22.26 6.58 15.32
C PRO A 89 21.29 7.56 16.01
N ASP A 90 21.48 8.86 15.84
CA ASP A 90 20.62 9.92 16.36
C ASP A 90 19.73 10.54 15.27
N ALA A 91 19.46 9.83 14.16
CA ALA A 91 18.75 10.34 13.00
C ALA A 91 17.44 11.09 13.31
N PHE A 92 16.62 10.63 14.26
CA PHE A 92 15.38 11.31 14.65
C PHE A 92 15.58 12.66 15.35
N LYS A 93 16.79 12.97 15.83
CA LYS A 93 17.18 14.30 16.31
C LYS A 93 17.85 15.11 15.20
N GLU A 94 18.63 14.44 14.36
CA GLU A 94 19.45 15.08 13.34
C GLU A 94 18.69 15.48 12.08
N VAL A 95 17.70 14.69 11.65
CA VAL A 95 16.93 14.94 10.43
C VAL A 95 15.81 15.95 10.74
N PRO A 96 15.84 17.15 10.15
CA PRO A 96 14.84 18.16 10.44
C PRO A 96 13.46 17.75 9.93
N MET A 97 12.47 17.86 10.82
CA MET A 97 11.09 17.53 10.52
C MET A 97 10.50 18.36 9.36
N PHE A 98 10.93 19.61 9.21
CA PHE A 98 10.43 20.52 8.18
C PHE A 98 11.35 20.53 6.96
N TRP A 99 10.75 20.35 5.77
CA TRP A 99 11.45 20.16 4.50
C TRP A 99 12.54 21.21 4.24
N GLY A 100 12.23 22.50 4.37
CA GLY A 100 13.21 23.56 4.10
C GLY A 100 14.48 23.46 4.95
N LYS A 101 14.36 23.04 6.22
CA LYS A 101 15.52 22.80 7.10
C LYS A 101 16.25 21.50 6.77
N ALA A 102 15.52 20.48 6.32
CA ALA A 102 16.13 19.25 5.86
C ALA A 102 16.98 19.49 4.60
N VAL A 103 16.44 20.23 3.62
CA VAL A 103 17.16 20.59 2.39
C VAL A 103 18.38 21.45 2.69
N GLU A 104 18.27 22.42 3.61
CA GLU A 104 19.42 23.24 4.05
C GLU A 104 20.55 22.39 4.64
N LYS A 105 20.22 21.30 5.35
CA LYS A 105 21.20 20.44 6.02
C LYS A 105 21.76 19.33 5.12
N PHE A 106 20.94 18.70 4.28
CA PHE A 106 21.28 17.49 3.54
C PHE A 106 21.22 17.62 2.02
N THR A 107 20.73 18.73 1.46
CA THR A 107 20.36 18.89 0.04
C THR A 107 19.14 18.07 -0.39
N GLU A 108 18.44 18.54 -1.41
CA GLU A 108 17.25 17.84 -1.94
C GLU A 108 17.61 16.49 -2.57
N ASP A 109 18.72 16.42 -3.30
CA ASP A 109 19.16 15.19 -3.99
C ASP A 109 19.43 14.06 -2.99
N THR A 110 20.12 14.34 -1.88
CA THR A 110 20.34 13.34 -0.83
C THR A 110 19.03 12.92 -0.16
N LEU A 111 18.13 13.86 0.13
CA LEU A 111 16.83 13.50 0.72
C LEU A 111 16.00 12.61 -0.22
N LYS A 112 16.01 12.89 -1.53
CA LYS A 112 15.35 12.03 -2.52
C LYS A 112 16.02 10.66 -2.64
N ALA A 113 17.34 10.60 -2.56
CA ALA A 113 18.09 9.34 -2.63
C ALA A 113 17.77 8.38 -1.48
N TYR A 114 17.47 8.91 -0.29
CA TYR A 114 17.18 8.14 0.93
C TYR A 114 15.71 8.24 1.39
N GLY A 115 14.83 8.66 0.49
CA GLY A 115 13.39 8.65 0.72
C GLY A 115 12.84 9.87 1.49
N ILE A 116 11.64 10.28 1.08
CA ILE A 116 10.97 11.51 1.51
C ILE A 116 9.55 11.30 2.04
N ASN A 117 9.15 10.05 2.29
CA ASN A 117 7.77 9.69 2.67
C ASN A 117 7.12 10.60 3.73
N PRO A 118 7.72 10.90 4.91
CA PRO A 118 7.04 11.70 5.94
C PRO A 118 6.73 13.13 5.48
N TRP A 119 7.59 13.74 4.66
CA TRP A 119 7.31 15.05 4.08
C TRP A 119 6.25 14.96 2.98
N HIS A 120 6.27 13.89 2.19
CA HIS A 120 5.30 13.67 1.13
C HIS A 120 3.87 13.49 1.68
N ILE A 121 3.68 12.76 2.78
CA ILE A 121 2.38 12.66 3.48
C ILE A 121 1.84 14.06 3.82
N ASN A 122 2.68 14.95 4.36
CA ASN A 122 2.26 16.30 4.68
C ASN A 122 1.84 17.09 3.42
N VAL A 123 2.58 16.96 2.32
CA VAL A 123 2.21 17.56 1.02
C VAL A 123 0.85 17.05 0.56
N MET A 124 0.60 15.74 0.66
CA MET A 124 -0.64 15.12 0.23
C MET A 124 -1.84 15.55 1.08
N VAL A 125 -1.68 15.72 2.39
CA VAL A 125 -2.72 16.29 3.27
C VAL A 125 -3.06 17.73 2.86
N LEU A 126 -2.06 18.56 2.57
CA LEU A 126 -2.28 19.94 2.11
C LEU A 126 -2.99 19.99 0.76
N ARG A 127 -2.61 19.12 -0.18
CA ARG A 127 -3.26 19.00 -1.49
C ARG A 127 -4.70 18.51 -1.38
N LEU A 128 -4.97 17.57 -0.48
CA LEU A 128 -6.32 17.06 -0.23
C LEU A 128 -7.20 18.14 0.41
N ALA A 129 -6.65 18.93 1.34
CA ALA A 129 -7.36 20.07 1.91
C ALA A 129 -7.71 21.14 0.87
N ASP A 130 -6.80 21.44 -0.06
CA ASP A 130 -7.07 22.32 -1.21
C ASP A 130 -8.16 21.75 -2.14
N ALA A 131 -8.14 20.44 -2.40
CA ALA A 131 -9.16 19.77 -3.20
C ALA A 131 -10.55 19.85 -2.54
N PHE A 132 -10.64 19.62 -1.23
CA PHE A 132 -11.87 19.83 -0.47
C PHE A 132 -12.34 21.28 -0.53
N LYS A 133 -11.45 22.25 -0.30
CA LYS A 133 -11.78 23.67 -0.37
C LYS A 133 -12.36 24.09 -1.73
N LYS A 134 -11.90 23.46 -2.81
CA LYS A 134 -12.35 23.70 -4.18
C LYS A 134 -13.53 22.82 -4.61
N GLU A 135 -13.98 21.92 -3.75
CA GLU A 135 -15.04 20.95 -4.05
C GLU A 135 -14.73 20.10 -5.31
N ASP A 136 -13.44 19.82 -5.54
CA ASP A 136 -12.95 19.08 -6.71
C ASP A 136 -12.98 17.58 -6.43
N VAL A 137 -14.06 16.91 -6.86
CA VAL A 137 -14.33 15.49 -6.58
C VAL A 137 -13.23 14.58 -7.13
N ASP A 138 -12.78 14.83 -8.36
CA ASP A 138 -11.73 14.03 -9.00
C ASP A 138 -10.44 14.07 -8.16
N ARG A 139 -10.03 15.28 -7.75
CA ARG A 139 -8.84 15.45 -6.93
C ARG A 139 -9.02 14.89 -5.52
N ILE A 140 -10.21 15.03 -4.92
CA ILE A 140 -10.50 14.46 -3.59
C ILE A 140 -10.30 12.95 -3.63
N LEU A 141 -10.87 12.25 -4.62
CA LEU A 141 -10.79 10.80 -4.74
C LEU A 141 -9.36 10.33 -5.04
N HIS A 142 -8.72 10.92 -6.05
CA HIS A 142 -7.37 10.56 -6.46
C HIS A 142 -6.34 10.77 -5.33
N ILE A 143 -6.35 11.95 -4.71
CA ILE A 143 -5.41 12.28 -3.63
C ILE A 143 -5.72 11.46 -2.37
N SER A 144 -6.99 11.12 -2.10
CA SER A 144 -7.34 10.27 -0.95
C SER A 144 -6.74 8.87 -1.09
N ALA A 145 -6.85 8.24 -2.27
CA ALA A 145 -6.29 6.92 -2.53
C ALA A 145 -4.76 6.93 -2.39
N ASP A 146 -4.09 7.90 -3.03
CA ASP A 146 -2.63 8.06 -2.95
C ASP A 146 -2.16 8.34 -1.52
N LEU A 147 -2.84 9.23 -0.79
CA LEU A 147 -2.50 9.53 0.60
C LEU A 147 -2.65 8.28 1.48
N GLY A 148 -3.67 7.45 1.22
CA GLY A 148 -3.85 6.19 1.93
C GLY A 148 -2.70 5.21 1.69
N HIS A 149 -2.16 5.17 0.47
CA HIS A 149 -0.98 4.38 0.13
C HIS A 149 0.25 4.81 0.92
N TYR A 150 0.67 6.08 0.81
CA TYR A 150 1.89 6.57 1.46
C TYR A 150 1.83 6.51 2.99
N VAL A 151 0.64 6.66 3.57
CA VAL A 151 0.44 6.44 5.01
C VAL A 151 0.55 4.95 5.35
N GLY A 152 0.10 4.05 4.47
CA GLY A 152 0.33 2.61 4.55
C GLY A 152 1.81 2.27 4.61
N ASP A 153 2.58 2.75 3.64
CA ASP A 153 4.05 2.59 3.56
C ASP A 153 4.75 3.05 4.83
N ALA A 154 4.39 4.25 5.31
CA ALA A 154 4.95 4.80 6.53
C ALA A 154 4.76 3.88 7.72
N HIS A 155 3.75 2.99 7.71
CA HIS A 155 3.51 2.03 8.77
C HIS A 155 4.31 0.73 8.66
N VAL A 156 4.95 0.46 7.52
CA VAL A 156 5.81 -0.71 7.30
C VAL A 156 7.18 -0.46 7.93
N PRO A 157 7.64 -1.25 8.91
CA PRO A 157 8.96 -1.07 9.52
C PRO A 157 10.09 -1.06 8.48
N LEU A 158 10.03 -1.96 7.50
CA LEU A 158 11.06 -2.14 6.48
C LEU A 158 11.14 -0.98 5.47
N HIS A 159 10.12 -0.11 5.37
CA HIS A 159 10.19 1.13 4.59
C HIS A 159 10.91 2.27 5.34
N THR A 160 11.52 1.96 6.49
CA THR A 160 12.21 2.94 7.33
C THR A 160 13.69 2.60 7.57
N THR A 161 14.33 1.82 6.70
CA THR A 161 15.69 1.31 6.92
C THR A 161 16.37 0.95 5.61
N GLU A 162 17.68 1.24 5.50
CA GLU A 162 18.50 0.77 4.37
C GLU A 162 18.47 -0.77 4.27
N ASN A 163 18.31 -1.50 5.38
CA ASN A 163 18.18 -2.97 5.39
C ASN A 163 16.75 -3.46 5.06
N TYR A 164 16.02 -2.74 4.21
CA TYR A 164 14.60 -2.96 3.90
C TYR A 164 14.27 -4.41 3.52
N ASN A 165 15.16 -5.10 2.79
CA ASN A 165 14.96 -6.48 2.39
C ASN A 165 15.96 -7.43 3.06
N GLY A 166 16.45 -7.11 4.27
CA GLY A 166 17.36 -8.00 5.01
C GLY A 166 18.71 -8.26 4.32
N GLN A 167 19.06 -7.48 3.29
CA GLN A 167 20.25 -7.69 2.47
C GLN A 167 21.56 -7.43 3.21
N MET A 168 21.54 -6.67 4.30
CA MET A 168 22.71 -6.38 5.15
C MET A 168 22.88 -7.42 6.27
N THR A 169 21.83 -8.18 6.59
CA THR A 169 21.80 -9.15 7.71
C THR A 169 21.60 -10.60 7.27
N GLY A 170 21.50 -10.87 5.96
CA GLY A 170 21.39 -12.23 5.42
C GLY A 170 19.97 -12.80 5.37
N GLN A 171 18.96 -11.92 5.32
CA GLN A 171 17.53 -12.26 5.43
C GLN A 171 16.76 -11.82 4.17
N ARG A 172 17.39 -11.94 2.99
CA ARG A 172 16.79 -11.53 1.71
C ARG A 172 15.41 -12.15 1.48
N GLY A 173 14.44 -11.32 1.11
CA GLY A 173 13.03 -11.66 0.94
C GLY A 173 12.16 -11.39 2.19
N ILE A 174 12.72 -10.82 3.27
CA ILE A 174 11.94 -10.50 4.48
C ILE A 174 10.94 -9.36 4.24
N HIS A 175 11.20 -8.48 3.26
CA HIS A 175 10.27 -7.42 2.87
C HIS A 175 8.95 -8.02 2.38
N GLY A 176 9.01 -8.82 1.31
CA GLY A 176 7.85 -9.53 0.80
C GLY A 176 7.23 -10.47 1.84
N PHE A 177 8.03 -11.08 2.73
CA PHE A 177 7.50 -11.90 3.81
C PHE A 177 6.59 -11.11 4.76
N TRP A 178 7.04 -9.95 5.23
CA TRP A 178 6.31 -9.12 6.18
C TRP A 178 5.10 -8.43 5.55
N GLU A 179 5.30 -7.82 4.37
CA GLU A 179 4.30 -6.95 3.73
C GLU A 179 3.25 -7.73 2.94
N SER A 180 3.60 -8.91 2.44
CA SER A 180 2.72 -9.71 1.58
C SER A 180 2.28 -11.01 2.24
N ARG A 181 3.22 -11.89 2.57
CA ARG A 181 2.89 -13.27 2.94
C ARG A 181 2.11 -13.35 4.26
N ILE A 182 2.48 -12.57 5.27
CA ILE A 182 1.73 -12.58 6.54
C ILE A 182 0.30 -12.06 6.34
N PRO A 183 0.06 -10.88 5.73
CA PRO A 183 -1.30 -10.43 5.43
C PRO A 183 -2.12 -11.41 4.60
N GLU A 184 -1.53 -12.02 3.57
CA GLU A 184 -2.22 -13.02 2.74
C GLU A 184 -2.86 -14.15 3.56
N LEU A 185 -2.13 -14.66 4.55
CA LEU A 185 -2.57 -15.80 5.34
C LEU A 185 -3.50 -15.41 6.48
N LYS A 186 -3.39 -14.19 7.01
CA LYS A 186 -3.98 -13.83 8.31
C LYS A 186 -4.96 -12.66 8.28
N ALA A 187 -4.95 -11.83 7.25
CA ALA A 187 -5.68 -10.56 7.26
C ALA A 187 -7.21 -10.71 7.32
N GLU A 188 -7.78 -11.82 6.84
CA GLU A 188 -9.23 -12.05 6.98
C GLU A 188 -9.64 -12.28 8.43
N ASP A 189 -8.72 -12.71 9.30
CA ASP A 189 -8.97 -12.96 10.73
C ASP A 189 -8.63 -11.76 11.63
N TYR A 190 -8.09 -10.67 11.08
CA TYR A 190 -7.71 -9.49 11.85
C TYR A 190 -8.94 -8.73 12.34
N ASP A 191 -8.84 -8.21 13.57
CA ASP A 191 -9.81 -7.23 14.04
C ASP A 191 -9.50 -5.89 13.37
N TYR A 192 -10.46 -5.35 12.62
CA TYR A 192 -10.33 -4.03 11.98
C TYR A 192 -11.13 -2.94 12.70
N PHE A 193 -11.64 -3.20 13.91
CA PHE A 193 -12.29 -2.20 14.73
C PHE A 193 -11.27 -1.25 15.37
N VAL A 194 -10.94 -0.19 14.63
CA VAL A 194 -9.90 0.80 15.03
C VAL A 194 -10.46 2.11 15.60
N GLY A 195 -11.80 2.24 15.67
CA GLY A 195 -12.49 3.43 16.13
C GLY A 195 -12.62 4.53 15.07
N ARG A 196 -13.05 5.72 15.51
CA ARG A 196 -13.31 6.87 14.62
C ARG A 196 -12.04 7.65 14.31
N ALA A 197 -12.00 8.21 13.10
CA ALA A 197 -10.99 9.18 12.66
C ALA A 197 -10.91 10.37 13.62
N LYS A 198 -9.69 10.85 13.86
CA LYS A 198 -9.42 11.99 14.77
C LYS A 198 -8.71 13.10 14.03
N TYR A 199 -8.98 14.34 14.44
CA TYR A 199 -8.25 15.49 13.89
C TYR A 199 -6.78 15.43 14.30
N ILE A 200 -5.88 15.80 13.38
CA ILE A 200 -4.44 15.83 13.58
C ILE A 200 -3.97 17.28 13.49
N ASP A 201 -3.57 17.86 14.62
CA ASP A 201 -3.14 19.28 14.69
C ASP A 201 -1.93 19.59 13.82
N SER A 202 -1.02 18.63 13.66
CA SER A 202 0.18 18.78 12.84
C SER A 202 0.44 17.51 12.04
N PRO A 203 0.02 17.48 10.76
CA PRO A 203 0.21 16.33 9.89
C PRO A 203 1.68 15.89 9.78
N ILE A 204 2.60 16.85 9.63
CA ILE A 204 4.03 16.56 9.59
C ILE A 204 4.56 15.93 10.88
N LYS A 205 4.21 16.47 12.06
CA LYS A 205 4.62 15.86 13.35
C LYS A 205 4.07 14.44 13.49
N ARG A 206 2.84 14.21 13.02
CA ARG A 206 2.23 12.88 13.03
C ARG A 206 2.95 11.92 12.09
N ALA A 207 3.26 12.33 10.87
CA ALA A 207 4.01 11.51 9.91
C ALA A 207 5.36 11.07 10.49
N TRP A 208 6.13 12.00 11.07
CA TRP A 208 7.40 11.68 11.73
C TRP A 208 7.26 10.76 12.95
N LYS A 209 6.18 10.93 13.72
CA LYS A 209 5.88 10.01 14.83
C LYS A 209 5.62 8.59 14.31
N ILE A 210 4.88 8.44 13.22
CA ILE A 210 4.62 7.15 12.57
C ILE A 210 5.95 6.51 12.14
N ILE A 211 6.81 7.23 11.42
CA ILE A 211 8.13 6.73 10.99
C ILE A 211 8.96 6.26 12.19
N LYS A 212 8.97 7.03 13.29
CA LYS A 212 9.68 6.64 14.51
C LYS A 212 9.14 5.35 15.12
N GLU A 213 7.82 5.20 15.16
CA GLU A 213 7.16 3.98 15.66
C GLU A 213 7.40 2.77 14.74
N SER A 214 7.48 2.98 13.43
CA SER A 214 7.82 1.94 12.44
C SER A 214 9.27 1.48 12.59
N ASN A 215 10.21 2.42 12.61
CA ASN A 215 11.62 2.13 12.69
C ASN A 215 11.99 1.42 14.00
N ALA A 216 11.34 1.79 15.11
CA ALA A 216 11.49 1.11 16.39
C ALA A 216 11.03 -0.36 16.39
N ALA A 217 10.38 -0.84 15.32
CA ALA A 217 9.96 -2.22 15.16
C ALA A 217 10.87 -3.03 14.21
N VAL A 218 11.81 -2.38 13.50
CA VAL A 218 12.74 -3.03 12.56
C VAL A 218 13.61 -4.08 13.26
N ASP A 219 14.04 -3.78 14.49
CA ASP A 219 14.85 -4.69 15.31
C ASP A 219 14.13 -6.03 15.52
N SER A 220 12.84 -6.00 15.85
CA SER A 220 12.01 -7.14 16.14
C SER A 220 11.74 -7.94 14.87
N VAL A 221 11.49 -7.26 13.74
CA VAL A 221 11.31 -7.90 12.44
C VAL A 221 12.55 -8.74 12.08
N LEU A 222 13.72 -8.11 12.10
CA LEU A 222 14.96 -8.79 11.70
C LEU A 222 15.41 -9.82 12.74
N LYS A 223 15.41 -9.47 14.02
CA LYS A 223 15.92 -10.36 15.08
C LYS A 223 15.10 -11.63 15.20
N PHE A 224 13.76 -11.54 15.22
CA PHE A 224 12.93 -12.72 15.41
C PHE A 224 12.93 -13.65 14.19
N GLU A 225 13.05 -13.10 12.96
CA GLU A 225 13.21 -13.96 11.78
C GLU A 225 14.54 -14.69 11.83
N ALA A 226 15.63 -14.00 12.21
CA ALA A 226 16.94 -14.63 12.34
C ALA A 226 16.96 -15.72 13.43
N GLU A 227 16.34 -15.46 14.59
CA GLU A 227 16.21 -16.42 15.68
C GLU A 227 15.39 -17.66 15.29
N LEU A 228 14.29 -17.46 14.55
CA LEU A 228 13.47 -18.55 14.03
C LEU A 228 14.27 -19.35 13.00
N ASN A 229 14.86 -18.66 12.02
CA ASN A 229 15.63 -19.26 10.93
C ASN A 229 16.79 -20.13 11.45
N ALA A 230 17.45 -19.74 12.54
CA ALA A 230 18.53 -20.50 13.15
C ALA A 230 18.09 -21.84 13.76
N LYS A 231 16.81 -21.99 14.11
CA LYS A 231 16.25 -23.17 14.79
C LYS A 231 15.32 -23.99 13.90
N TYR A 232 14.75 -23.38 12.86
CA TYR A 232 13.75 -24.00 12.02
C TYR A 232 14.37 -24.99 11.01
N PRO A 233 13.75 -26.15 10.76
CA PRO A 233 14.23 -27.08 9.73
C PRO A 233 14.27 -26.40 8.35
N THR A 234 15.43 -26.45 7.69
CA THR A 234 15.67 -25.71 6.43
C THR A 234 14.79 -26.19 5.28
N ASP A 235 14.42 -27.47 5.28
CA ASP A 235 13.49 -28.11 4.35
C ASP A 235 12.02 -27.69 4.56
N LYS A 236 11.70 -27.09 5.72
CA LYS A 236 10.34 -26.65 6.07
C LYS A 236 10.13 -25.14 6.02
N LYS A 237 11.19 -24.35 5.87
CA LYS A 237 11.11 -22.88 5.80
C LYS A 237 10.25 -22.41 4.62
N TYR A 238 10.40 -23.08 3.48
CA TYR A 238 9.73 -22.70 2.25
C TYR A 238 8.77 -23.78 1.77
N GLY A 239 7.67 -23.35 1.16
CA GLY A 239 6.76 -24.18 0.38
C GLY A 239 6.74 -23.74 -1.08
N PHE A 240 5.99 -24.50 -1.88
CA PHE A 240 5.68 -24.15 -3.26
C PHE A 240 4.17 -23.95 -3.40
N GLU A 241 3.76 -22.81 -3.91
CA GLU A 241 2.36 -22.52 -4.20
C GLU A 241 2.19 -22.12 -5.67
N GLN A 242 1.04 -22.48 -6.25
CA GLN A 242 0.69 -22.12 -7.61
C GLN A 242 0.06 -20.72 -7.60
N ARG A 243 0.71 -19.77 -8.28
CA ARG A 243 0.21 -18.40 -8.51
C ARG A 243 -0.07 -18.22 -9.99
N GLY A 244 -1.35 -18.34 -10.36
CA GLY A 244 -1.77 -18.42 -11.76
C GLY A 244 -1.09 -19.60 -12.46
N ASN A 245 -0.27 -19.31 -13.47
CA ASN A 245 0.46 -20.33 -14.24
C ASN A 245 1.88 -20.61 -13.72
N MET A 246 2.32 -19.94 -12.66
CA MET A 246 3.68 -20.08 -12.12
C MET A 246 3.66 -20.79 -10.77
N THR A 247 4.64 -21.68 -10.55
CA THR A 247 4.93 -22.19 -9.20
C THR A 247 5.99 -21.30 -8.57
N VAL A 248 5.70 -20.74 -7.40
CA VAL A 248 6.62 -19.85 -6.69
C VAL A 248 7.09 -20.49 -5.39
N LYS A 249 8.37 -20.29 -5.08
CA LYS A 249 8.93 -20.64 -3.76
C LYS A 249 8.62 -19.50 -2.80
N ILE A 250 7.92 -19.79 -1.72
CA ILE A 250 7.48 -18.79 -0.73
C ILE A 250 7.65 -19.34 0.68
N TYR A 251 7.59 -18.47 1.69
CA TYR A 251 7.61 -18.90 3.09
C TYR A 251 6.42 -19.81 3.38
N SER A 252 6.68 -20.96 4.01
CA SER A 252 5.63 -21.92 4.34
C SER A 252 4.64 -21.34 5.34
N GLN A 253 3.42 -21.89 5.37
CA GLN A 253 2.40 -21.46 6.33
C GLN A 253 2.90 -21.64 7.77
N ASP A 254 3.41 -22.83 8.12
CA ASP A 254 3.94 -23.12 9.47
C ASP A 254 5.06 -22.14 9.90
N TYR A 255 5.99 -21.81 8.99
CA TYR A 255 7.04 -20.83 9.28
C TYR A 255 6.46 -19.44 9.50
N THR A 256 5.45 -19.07 8.71
CA THR A 256 4.76 -17.78 8.81
C THR A 256 4.03 -17.65 10.13
N GLU A 257 3.32 -18.69 10.56
CA GLU A 257 2.60 -18.73 11.83
C GLU A 257 3.55 -18.64 13.03
N ALA A 258 4.63 -19.43 13.02
CA ALA A 258 5.65 -19.37 14.07
C ALA A 258 6.32 -17.99 14.16
N TYR A 259 6.64 -17.37 13.03
CA TYR A 259 7.21 -16.03 12.99
C TYR A 259 6.23 -14.96 13.50
N ASP A 260 4.98 -15.00 13.05
CA ASP A 260 3.95 -14.04 13.49
C ASP A 260 3.70 -14.12 15.00
N GLU A 261 3.76 -15.31 15.59
CA GLU A 261 3.71 -15.51 17.04
C GLU A 261 4.90 -14.82 17.74
N MET A 262 6.11 -14.94 17.21
CA MET A 262 7.32 -14.32 17.77
C MET A 262 7.27 -12.77 17.74
N ILE A 263 6.78 -12.18 16.63
CA ILE A 263 6.56 -10.73 16.54
C ILE A 263 5.23 -10.30 17.22
N LYS A 264 4.51 -11.26 17.80
CA LYS A 264 3.26 -11.10 18.56
C LYS A 264 2.13 -10.44 17.77
N GLY A 265 1.93 -10.77 16.50
CA GLY A 265 0.90 -10.11 15.67
C GLY A 265 1.23 -8.65 15.36
N GLN A 266 2.53 -8.33 15.17
CA GLN A 266 2.96 -6.97 14.84
C GLN A 266 2.31 -6.45 13.56
N VAL A 267 2.19 -7.29 12.52
CA VAL A 267 1.60 -6.91 11.23
C VAL A 267 0.17 -6.40 11.40
N GLU A 268 -0.68 -7.14 12.13
CA GLU A 268 -2.04 -6.70 12.45
C GLU A 268 -2.05 -5.34 13.16
N ARG A 269 -1.22 -5.16 14.20
CA ARG A 269 -1.15 -3.88 14.93
C ARG A 269 -0.75 -2.72 14.02
N ARG A 270 0.18 -2.94 13.09
CA ARG A 270 0.62 -1.92 12.12
C ARG A 270 -0.47 -1.61 11.09
N MET A 271 -1.16 -2.63 10.57
CA MET A 271 -2.30 -2.44 9.66
C MET A 271 -3.44 -1.67 10.34
N ARG A 272 -3.80 -2.03 11.58
CA ARG A 272 -4.81 -1.32 12.38
C ARG A 272 -4.43 0.15 12.61
N ALA A 273 -3.18 0.42 12.96
CA ALA A 273 -2.67 1.79 13.12
C ALA A 273 -2.75 2.57 11.81
N SER A 274 -2.40 1.94 10.69
CA SER A 274 -2.50 2.53 9.36
C SER A 274 -3.93 2.91 9.01
N ILE A 275 -4.90 1.99 9.15
CA ILE A 275 -6.34 2.25 8.90
C ILE A 275 -6.82 3.48 9.69
N ALA A 276 -6.49 3.53 10.98
CA ALA A 276 -6.87 4.66 11.83
C ALA A 276 -6.24 5.98 11.37
N MET A 277 -4.98 5.96 10.93
CA MET A 277 -4.28 7.17 10.50
C MET A 277 -4.71 7.63 9.12
N VAL A 278 -4.97 6.74 8.17
CA VAL A 278 -5.52 7.10 6.85
C VAL A 278 -6.83 7.86 7.02
N GLY A 279 -7.77 7.30 7.78
CA GLY A 279 -9.04 7.96 8.08
C GLY A 279 -8.86 9.30 8.80
N SER A 280 -7.91 9.37 9.75
CA SER A 280 -7.59 10.60 10.48
C SER A 280 -6.97 11.69 9.59
N PHE A 281 -6.13 11.33 8.63
CA PHE A 281 -5.55 12.26 7.66
C PHE A 281 -6.58 12.76 6.65
N TRP A 282 -7.44 11.88 6.13
CA TRP A 282 -8.58 12.30 5.29
C TRP A 282 -9.51 13.26 6.03
N TYR A 283 -9.89 12.91 7.26
CA TYR A 283 -10.70 13.77 8.12
C TYR A 283 -10.02 15.12 8.39
N THR A 284 -8.73 15.11 8.72
CA THR A 284 -7.95 16.33 8.94
C THR A 284 -7.92 17.21 7.70
N ALA A 285 -7.72 16.63 6.51
CA ALA A 285 -7.73 17.39 5.26
C ALA A 285 -9.12 17.98 4.97
N TRP A 286 -10.21 17.26 5.21
CA TRP A 286 -11.58 17.77 5.06
C TRP A 286 -11.86 18.93 6.03
N VAL A 287 -11.46 18.80 7.29
CA VAL A 287 -11.57 19.89 8.28
C VAL A 287 -10.77 21.12 7.83
N ASN A 288 -9.52 20.93 7.42
CA ASN A 288 -8.64 22.02 6.96
C ASN A 288 -9.13 22.65 5.65
N GLY A 289 -9.83 21.89 4.81
CA GLY A 289 -10.49 22.35 3.58
C GLY A 289 -11.78 23.15 3.82
N GLY A 290 -12.19 23.36 5.06
CA GLY A 290 -13.38 24.15 5.40
C GLY A 290 -14.65 23.33 5.59
N LYS A 291 -14.55 21.99 5.72
CA LYS A 291 -15.68 21.07 5.92
C LYS A 291 -16.80 21.26 4.88
N PRO A 292 -16.50 21.20 3.56
CA PRO A 292 -17.55 21.29 2.54
C PRO A 292 -18.57 20.15 2.70
N ASP A 293 -19.82 20.40 2.31
CA ASP A 293 -20.90 19.42 2.36
C ASP A 293 -20.74 18.36 1.26
N LEU A 294 -20.19 17.21 1.63
CA LEU A 294 -19.90 16.12 0.69
C LEU A 294 -21.15 15.44 0.15
N ASN A 295 -22.33 15.64 0.75
CA ASN A 295 -23.58 15.09 0.22
C ASN A 295 -23.96 15.74 -1.12
N LYS A 296 -23.52 16.98 -1.36
CA LYS A 296 -23.73 17.69 -2.65
C LYS A 296 -22.84 17.19 -3.77
N MET A 297 -21.83 16.37 -3.44
CA MET A 297 -20.81 15.88 -4.36
C MET A 297 -20.96 14.39 -4.69
N GLY A 298 -21.68 13.63 -3.86
CA GLY A 298 -21.66 12.17 -3.87
C GLY A 298 -22.30 11.46 -5.07
N ASP A 299 -22.96 12.18 -5.99
CA ASP A 299 -23.56 11.60 -7.20
C ASP A 299 -22.78 11.93 -8.48
N ARG A 300 -21.62 12.58 -8.37
CA ARG A 300 -20.77 12.89 -9.52
C ARG A 300 -19.87 11.70 -9.83
N GLU A 301 -19.99 11.15 -11.03
CA GLU A 301 -18.95 10.26 -11.56
C GLU A 301 -17.62 11.01 -11.70
N ILE A 302 -16.51 10.27 -11.61
CA ILE A 302 -15.20 10.81 -11.98
C ILE A 302 -15.23 11.32 -13.43
N SER A 303 -14.56 12.43 -13.70
CA SER A 303 -14.59 13.02 -15.04
C SER A 303 -13.88 12.15 -16.09
N ASP A 304 -14.23 12.36 -17.36
CA ASP A 304 -13.51 11.75 -18.48
C ASP A 304 -12.03 12.13 -18.52
N SER A 305 -11.67 13.30 -17.97
CA SER A 305 -10.27 13.71 -17.86
C SER A 305 -9.51 12.82 -16.88
N LEU A 306 -10.08 12.56 -15.70
CA LEU A 306 -9.46 11.66 -14.73
C LEU A 306 -9.43 10.21 -15.25
N LYS A 307 -10.51 9.73 -15.88
CA LYS A 307 -10.54 8.40 -16.54
C LYS A 307 -9.39 8.24 -17.54
N LYS A 308 -9.10 9.28 -18.36
CA LYS A 308 -7.97 9.26 -19.30
C LYS A 308 -6.60 9.25 -18.63
N VAL A 309 -6.43 9.99 -17.53
CA VAL A 309 -5.18 9.97 -16.75
C VAL A 309 -4.93 8.57 -16.21
N LEU A 310 -5.92 7.97 -15.55
CA LEU A 310 -5.83 6.63 -14.97
C LEU A 310 -5.56 5.56 -16.04
N ALA A 311 -6.23 5.64 -17.19
CA ALA A 311 -6.00 4.73 -18.31
C ALA A 311 -4.55 4.82 -18.83
N LYS A 312 -3.98 6.03 -18.89
CA LYS A 312 -2.59 6.24 -19.31
C LYS A 312 -1.60 5.69 -18.28
N GLU A 313 -1.86 5.87 -16.99
CA GLU A 313 -1.02 5.28 -15.93
C GLU A 313 -1.02 3.75 -16.00
N GLU A 314 -2.18 3.15 -16.21
CA GLU A 314 -2.30 1.69 -16.38
C GLU A 314 -1.57 1.21 -17.65
N GLU A 315 -1.71 1.93 -18.77
CA GLU A 315 -0.97 1.60 -20.01
C GLU A 315 0.55 1.61 -19.78
N LEU A 316 1.06 2.66 -19.12
CA LEU A 316 2.49 2.77 -18.80
C LEU A 316 2.95 1.63 -17.88
N TYR A 317 2.15 1.28 -16.88
CA TYR A 317 2.45 0.17 -15.98
C TYR A 317 2.54 -1.17 -16.73
N GLN A 318 1.59 -1.45 -17.63
CA GLN A 318 1.61 -2.67 -18.44
C GLN A 318 2.81 -2.71 -19.39
N GLN A 319 3.17 -1.58 -19.99
CA GLN A 319 4.38 -1.48 -20.82
C GLN A 319 5.66 -1.77 -20.02
N MET A 320 5.77 -1.25 -18.79
CA MET A 320 6.93 -1.47 -17.93
C MET A 320 7.02 -2.91 -17.43
N LYS A 321 5.88 -3.54 -17.09
CA LYS A 321 5.82 -4.98 -16.76
C LYS A 321 6.35 -5.87 -17.89
N ILE A 322 6.06 -5.53 -19.14
CA ILE A 322 6.57 -6.27 -20.31
C ILE A 322 8.08 -6.08 -20.47
N LYS A 323 8.58 -4.86 -20.24
CA LYS A 323 10.01 -4.53 -20.37
C LYS A 323 10.86 -5.10 -19.23
N ASN A 324 10.30 -5.26 -18.04
CA ASN A 324 10.98 -5.83 -16.88
C ASN A 324 10.18 -7.02 -16.31
N PRO A 325 10.14 -8.18 -17.01
CA PRO A 325 9.27 -9.30 -16.66
C PRO A 325 9.71 -10.04 -15.39
N LYS A 326 10.95 -9.83 -14.95
CA LYS A 326 11.37 -10.10 -13.59
C LYS A 326 11.08 -8.82 -12.81
N GLY A 327 9.91 -8.76 -12.17
CA GLY A 327 9.67 -7.71 -11.18
C GLY A 327 10.88 -7.64 -10.26
N HIS A 328 11.29 -6.44 -9.86
CA HIS A 328 12.33 -6.34 -8.84
C HIS A 328 11.86 -7.18 -7.65
N ASP A 329 12.60 -8.24 -7.36
CA ASP A 329 12.33 -9.15 -6.26
C ASP A 329 12.43 -8.33 -4.95
N ASP A 330 11.26 -7.94 -4.43
CA ASP A 330 11.08 -7.73 -2.99
C ASP A 330 11.17 -9.07 -2.26
#